data_AF-A0A6J7NWX3-F1
#
_entry.id   AF-A0A6J7NWX3-F1
#
_cell.length_a   1.000
_cell.length_b   1.000
_cell.length_c   1.000
_cell.angle_alpha   90.00
_cell.angle_beta   90.00
_cell.angle_gamma   90.00
#
_symmetry.space_group_name_H-M   'P 1'
#
loop_
_entity.id
_entity.type
_entity.pdbx_description
1 polymer ?
#
loop_
_entity_poly.entity_id
_entity_poly.type
_entity_poly.pdbx_seq_one_letter_code
_entity_poly.pdbx_strand_id
1 'polypeptide(L)'
;MRLPLRRMVVATVALGIAFGSMSGSALAHERVVLTGQHVTPAQGPLIQDGTIARAAFAEFTGTGQQRGLRVRFTSGQELRMELLIADTPSASRLPVSNLPELIVIAPDGSRRTLAISERTPFFEPYSGTSFLYLARLRTKAQAGTYRVLVSSRSSTPVTAVIGIGYREVAGH
;
A
#
# COMPACT_ATOMS: atom_id res chain seq x y z
N MET A 1 21.04 -2.03 75.20
CA MET A 1 19.84 -1.18 75.17
C MET A 1 19.48 -0.88 73.71
N ARG A 2 18.31 -1.38 73.26
CA ARG A 2 17.47 -0.94 72.11
C ARG A 2 18.07 -0.94 70.68
N LEU A 3 17.64 -1.91 69.85
CA LEU A 3 17.46 -1.79 68.38
C LEU A 3 16.27 -0.85 68.08
N PRO A 4 15.90 -0.46 66.82
CA PRO A 4 16.55 -0.54 65.49
C PRO A 4 16.35 0.73 64.60
N LEU A 5 16.96 0.84 63.40
CA LEU A 5 16.24 1.21 62.15
C LEU A 5 17.09 1.05 60.87
N ARG A 6 16.86 -0.06 60.16
CA ARG A 6 16.46 -0.14 58.75
C ARG A 6 16.87 1.04 57.82
N ARG A 7 17.87 0.81 56.96
CA ARG A 7 17.93 1.43 55.61
C ARG A 7 18.42 0.42 54.58
N MET A 8 17.47 -0.02 53.75
CA MET A 8 17.68 -0.68 52.46
C MET A 8 18.64 0.15 51.60
N VAL A 9 19.61 -0.50 50.97
CA VAL A 9 20.16 -0.07 49.68
C VAL A 9 20.18 -1.31 48.80
N VAL A 10 19.38 -1.27 47.72
CA VAL A 10 19.29 -2.31 46.69
C VAL A 10 19.58 -1.65 45.34
N ALA A 11 20.30 -2.39 44.50
CA ALA A 11 20.48 -2.27 43.05
C ALA A 11 21.35 -1.09 42.57
N THR A 12 22.18 -1.23 41.53
CA THR A 12 21.80 -1.80 40.23
C THR A 12 23.05 -2.22 39.44
N VAL A 13 23.08 -3.47 38.94
CA VAL A 13 24.01 -3.90 37.88
C VAL A 13 23.37 -3.52 36.55
N ALA A 14 24.00 -2.62 35.82
CA ALA A 14 23.60 -2.28 34.45
C ALA A 14 24.07 -3.40 33.51
N LEU A 15 23.16 -4.32 33.17
CA LEU A 15 23.35 -5.23 32.04
C LEU A 15 22.64 -4.61 30.83
N GLY A 16 23.44 -4.10 29.90
CA GLY A 16 22.97 -3.56 28.63
C GLY A 16 22.28 -4.66 27.82
N ILE A 17 20.96 -4.66 27.81
CA ILE A 17 20.18 -5.40 26.83
C ILE A 17 20.32 -4.63 25.52
N ALA A 18 21.17 -5.15 24.63
CA ALA A 18 21.09 -4.81 23.22
C ALA A 18 19.69 -5.22 22.74
N PHE A 19 18.82 -4.23 22.57
CA PHE A 19 17.57 -4.41 21.84
C PHE A 19 17.95 -4.71 20.39
N GLY A 20 18.12 -6.00 20.08
CA GLY A 20 18.01 -6.49 18.73
C GLY A 20 16.60 -6.17 18.26
N SER A 21 16.47 -5.16 17.39
CA SER A 21 15.26 -4.91 16.62
C SER A 21 15.07 -6.04 15.60
N MET A 22 14.75 -7.24 16.10
CA MET A 22 14.16 -8.30 15.30
C MET A 22 12.65 -8.05 15.25
N SER A 23 12.26 -7.03 14.50
CA SER A 23 10.89 -6.92 13.99
C SER A 23 10.76 -7.92 12.85
N GLY A 24 10.69 -9.21 13.20
CA GLY A 24 10.23 -10.24 12.28
C GLY A 24 8.75 -10.00 12.02
N SER A 25 8.43 -9.08 11.12
CA SER A 25 7.10 -8.98 10.55
C SER A 25 6.82 -10.30 9.85
N ALA A 26 5.99 -11.14 10.46
CA ALA A 26 5.48 -12.34 9.81
C ALA A 26 4.74 -11.91 8.52
N LEU A 27 5.41 -12.10 7.38
CA LEU A 27 4.87 -12.12 6.02
C LEU A 27 3.64 -11.22 5.76
N ALA A 28 3.77 -9.92 6.00
CA ALA A 28 2.81 -8.97 5.46
C ALA A 28 3.18 -8.69 3.99
N HIS A 29 2.19 -8.68 3.10
CA HIS A 29 2.34 -8.43 1.66
C HIS A 29 3.38 -7.34 1.37
N GLU A 30 4.30 -7.57 0.42
CA GLU A 30 5.42 -6.65 0.20
C GLU A 30 4.92 -5.24 -0.15
N ARG A 31 5.14 -4.29 0.77
CA ARG A 31 4.69 -2.91 0.65
C ARG A 31 5.56 -2.14 -0.33
N VAL A 32 4.93 -1.44 -1.27
CA VAL A 32 5.58 -0.49 -2.19
C VAL A 32 5.16 0.92 -1.80
N VAL A 33 6.11 1.82 -1.56
CA VAL A 33 5.80 3.22 -1.21
C VAL A 33 6.01 4.13 -2.41
N LEU A 34 4.97 4.87 -2.80
CA LEU A 34 5.02 5.83 -3.90
C LEU A 34 5.05 7.27 -3.38
N THR A 35 6.22 7.90 -3.49
CA THR A 35 6.46 9.27 -3.02
C THR A 35 6.25 10.29 -4.13
N GLY A 36 6.35 11.59 -3.80
CA GLY A 36 6.32 12.69 -4.76
C GLY A 36 7.43 12.66 -5.81
N GLN A 37 8.40 11.74 -5.74
CA GLN A 37 9.40 11.53 -6.79
C GLN A 37 8.85 10.65 -7.94
N HIS A 38 7.86 9.82 -7.66
CA HIS A 38 7.28 8.87 -8.61
C HIS A 38 6.09 9.47 -9.36
N VAL A 39 6.18 10.71 -9.85
CA VAL A 39 5.01 11.41 -10.47
C VAL A 39 4.55 10.78 -11.78
N THR A 40 5.43 10.04 -12.46
CA THR A 40 5.09 9.25 -13.65
C THR A 40 5.41 7.77 -13.45
N PRO A 41 4.83 6.85 -14.25
CA PRO A 41 5.17 5.42 -14.20
C PRO A 41 6.65 5.13 -14.47
N ALA A 42 7.31 5.95 -15.28
CA ALA A 42 8.72 5.80 -15.60
C ALA A 42 9.64 6.13 -14.41
N GLN A 43 9.23 7.09 -13.58
CA GLN A 43 9.94 7.45 -12.35
C GLN A 43 9.61 6.52 -11.18
N GLY A 44 8.53 5.74 -11.28
CA GLY A 44 8.15 4.76 -10.29
C GLY A 44 8.89 3.42 -10.36
N PRO A 45 8.75 2.60 -9.32
CA PRO A 45 9.33 1.27 -9.26
C PRO A 45 8.76 0.34 -10.34
N LEU A 46 9.54 -0.67 -10.71
CA LEU A 46 9.10 -1.77 -11.57
C LEU A 46 8.92 -3.04 -10.72
N ILE A 47 7.68 -3.50 -10.61
CA ILE A 47 7.35 -4.82 -10.07
C ILE A 47 7.57 -5.85 -11.18
N GLN A 48 8.51 -6.76 -10.97
CA GLN A 48 8.95 -7.72 -12.00
C GLN A 48 7.96 -8.86 -12.25
N ASP A 49 7.21 -9.25 -11.24
CA ASP A 49 6.16 -10.27 -11.32
C ASP A 49 4.85 -9.71 -10.78
N GLY A 50 3.94 -9.36 -11.69
CA GLY A 50 2.62 -8.83 -11.38
C GLY A 50 1.63 -9.83 -10.81
N THR A 51 2.00 -11.12 -10.70
CA THR A 51 1.14 -12.15 -10.08
C THR A 51 1.30 -12.22 -8.57
N ILE A 52 2.42 -11.71 -8.03
CA ILE A 52 2.70 -11.69 -6.61
C ILE A 52 1.88 -10.57 -5.95
N ALA A 53 1.21 -10.91 -4.86
CA ALA A 53 0.41 -10.00 -4.06
C ALA A 53 1.28 -8.88 -3.47
N ARG A 54 1.01 -7.63 -3.87
CA ARG A 54 1.69 -6.44 -3.36
C ARG A 54 0.70 -5.30 -3.19
N ALA A 55 1.01 -4.41 -2.25
CA ALA A 55 0.23 -3.21 -2.00
C ALA A 55 1.11 -1.97 -2.23
N ALA A 56 0.76 -1.15 -3.23
CA ALA A 56 1.43 0.10 -3.49
C ALA A 56 0.66 1.28 -2.89
N PHE A 57 1.30 1.98 -1.95
CA PHE A 57 0.71 3.08 -1.18
C PHE A 57 1.10 4.42 -1.80
N ALA A 58 0.11 5.25 -2.05
CA ALA A 58 0.25 6.60 -2.57
C ALA A 58 -0.42 7.59 -1.61
N GLU A 59 0.39 8.45 -0.99
CA GLU A 59 -0.12 9.53 -0.16
C GLU A 59 -0.23 10.82 -0.97
N PHE A 60 -1.41 11.44 -0.85
CA PHE A 60 -1.75 12.70 -1.49
C PHE A 60 -2.10 13.74 -0.46
N THR A 61 -1.55 14.94 -0.64
CA THR A 61 -1.82 16.11 0.20
C THR A 61 -2.65 17.17 -0.50
N GLY A 62 -3.01 16.95 -1.76
CA GLY A 62 -3.81 17.88 -2.55
C GLY A 62 -4.23 17.31 -3.91
N THR A 63 -4.96 18.13 -4.66
CA THR A 63 -5.55 17.76 -5.95
C THR A 63 -4.51 17.76 -7.07
N GLY A 64 -4.72 16.93 -8.10
CA GLY A 64 -3.85 16.87 -9.28
C GLY A 64 -2.51 16.16 -9.08
N GLN A 65 -2.17 15.76 -7.84
CA GLN A 65 -0.99 14.96 -7.57
C GLN A 65 -1.13 13.56 -8.18
N GLN A 66 -0.02 13.04 -8.73
CA GLN A 66 0.03 11.72 -9.34
C GLN A 66 1.14 10.86 -8.74
N ARG A 67 0.92 9.54 -8.75
CA ARG A 67 1.93 8.53 -8.44
C ARG A 67 1.86 7.43 -9.47
N GLY A 68 3.01 7.02 -9.99
CA GLY A 68 3.11 5.97 -10.99
C GLY A 68 4.02 4.84 -10.57
N LEU A 69 3.81 3.69 -11.19
CA LEU A 69 4.68 2.52 -11.12
C LEU A 69 4.53 1.69 -12.40
N ARG A 70 5.39 0.69 -12.55
CA ARG A 70 5.33 -0.29 -13.63
C ARG A 70 5.18 -1.69 -13.06
N VAL A 71 4.45 -2.54 -13.77
CA VAL A 71 4.20 -3.93 -13.36
C VAL A 71 4.34 -4.82 -14.58
N ARG A 72 5.14 -5.88 -14.50
CA ARG A 72 5.37 -6.79 -15.61
C ARG A 72 4.58 -8.08 -15.46
N PHE A 73 3.96 -8.50 -16.55
CA PHE A 73 3.24 -9.77 -16.67
C PHE A 73 3.79 -10.59 -17.83
N THR A 74 3.67 -11.91 -17.75
CA THR A 74 3.94 -12.85 -18.83
C THR A 74 2.64 -13.34 -19.46
N SER A 75 2.73 -13.97 -20.64
CA SER A 75 1.56 -14.50 -21.34
C SER A 75 0.79 -15.52 -20.48
N GLY A 76 -0.53 -15.48 -20.57
CA GLY A 76 -1.42 -16.41 -19.84
C GLY A 76 -1.66 -16.06 -18.37
N GLN A 77 -0.95 -15.07 -17.82
CA GLN A 77 -1.18 -14.62 -16.44
C GLN A 77 -2.46 -13.80 -16.30
N GLU A 78 -3.01 -13.77 -15.09
CA GLU A 78 -4.09 -12.88 -14.72
C GLU A 78 -3.54 -11.50 -14.33
N LEU A 79 -4.09 -10.46 -14.96
CA LEU A 79 -3.97 -9.09 -14.50
C LEU A 79 -5.02 -8.87 -13.40
N ARG A 80 -4.54 -8.77 -12.14
CA ARG A 80 -5.36 -8.37 -11.00
C ARG A 80 -4.86 -7.05 -10.43
N MET A 81 -5.71 -6.04 -10.42
CA MET A 81 -5.44 -4.73 -9.82
C MET A 81 -6.66 -4.20 -9.10
N GLU A 82 -6.45 -3.58 -7.95
CA GLU A 82 -7.52 -3.05 -7.10
C GLU A 82 -7.16 -1.64 -6.67
N LEU A 83 -8.16 -0.76 -6.59
CA LEU A 83 -8.01 0.57 -6.00
C LEU A 83 -8.74 0.60 -4.65
N LEU A 84 -8.01 0.99 -3.62
CA LEU A 84 -8.53 1.24 -2.29
C LEU A 84 -8.16 2.64 -1.80
N ILE A 85 -8.87 3.11 -0.78
CA ILE A 85 -8.49 4.27 0.04
C ILE A 85 -8.52 3.90 1.51
N ALA A 86 -7.69 4.57 2.33
CA ALA A 86 -7.80 4.46 3.78
C ALA A 86 -9.19 4.93 4.25
N ASP A 87 -9.81 4.16 5.14
CA ASP A 87 -11.14 4.45 5.69
C ASP A 87 -11.03 5.47 6.83
N THR A 88 -10.86 6.74 6.47
CA THR A 88 -10.83 7.86 7.43
C THR A 88 -12.10 8.69 7.32
N PRO A 89 -12.53 9.38 8.39
CA PRO A 89 -13.73 10.22 8.34
C PRO A 89 -13.74 11.26 7.22
N SER A 90 -12.56 11.77 6.85
CA SER A 90 -12.37 12.78 5.80
C SER A 90 -12.30 12.17 4.40
N ALA A 91 -11.69 10.99 4.22
CA ALA A 91 -11.55 10.35 2.91
C ALA A 91 -12.79 9.55 2.50
N SER A 92 -13.42 8.83 3.44
CA SER A 92 -14.53 7.90 3.14
C SER A 92 -15.82 8.59 2.71
N ARG A 93 -15.98 9.87 3.06
CA ARG A 93 -17.15 10.69 2.69
C ARG A 93 -16.95 11.46 1.38
N LEU A 94 -15.80 11.34 0.73
CA LEU A 94 -15.55 12.03 -0.53
C LEU A 94 -16.56 11.58 -1.61
N PRO A 95 -17.14 12.52 -2.38
CA PRO A 95 -17.96 12.16 -3.54
C PRO A 95 -17.09 11.44 -4.58
N VAL A 96 -17.73 10.63 -5.43
CA VAL A 96 -17.02 9.81 -6.43
C VAL A 96 -16.11 10.65 -7.33
N SER A 97 -16.54 11.87 -7.69
CA SER A 97 -15.75 12.84 -8.45
C SER A 97 -14.41 13.20 -7.80
N ASN A 98 -14.32 13.14 -6.47
CA ASN A 98 -13.14 13.55 -5.71
C ASN A 98 -12.29 12.35 -5.24
N LEU A 99 -12.77 11.13 -5.41
CA LEU A 99 -11.98 9.93 -5.11
C LEU A 99 -10.77 9.83 -6.05
N PRO A 100 -9.69 9.12 -5.67
CA PRO A 100 -8.57 8.87 -6.57
C PRO A 100 -8.99 8.13 -7.85
N GLU A 101 -8.24 8.35 -8.92
CA GLU A 101 -8.37 7.61 -10.17
C GLU A 101 -7.25 6.59 -10.31
N LEU A 102 -7.55 5.37 -10.77
CA LEU A 102 -6.53 4.42 -11.19
C LEU A 102 -6.59 4.23 -12.70
N ILE A 103 -5.49 4.53 -13.37
CA ILE A 103 -5.31 4.36 -14.81
C ILE A 103 -4.28 3.27 -15.04
N VAL A 104 -4.66 2.26 -15.82
CA VAL A 104 -3.81 1.15 -16.24
C VAL A 104 -3.59 1.28 -17.74
N ILE A 105 -2.33 1.27 -18.15
CA ILE A 105 -1.91 1.37 -19.55
C ILE A 105 -1.20 0.08 -19.92
N ALA A 106 -1.76 -0.64 -20.90
CA ALA A 106 -1.24 -1.92 -21.35
C ALA A 106 0.04 -1.76 -22.21
N PRO A 107 0.76 -2.87 -22.47
CA PRO A 107 1.99 -2.83 -23.26
C PRO A 107 1.78 -2.33 -24.70
N ASP A 108 0.60 -2.52 -25.27
CA ASP A 108 0.21 -1.99 -26.59
C ASP A 108 -0.13 -0.49 -26.57
N GLY A 109 -0.14 0.15 -25.39
CA GLY A 109 -0.48 1.56 -25.21
C GLY A 109 -1.96 1.83 -24.93
N SER A 110 -2.84 0.83 -24.99
CA SER A 110 -4.26 0.99 -24.66
C SER A 110 -4.44 1.39 -23.20
N ARG A 111 -5.35 2.34 -22.95
CA ARG A 111 -5.56 2.95 -21.63
C ARG A 111 -6.91 2.53 -21.06
N ARG A 112 -6.93 2.19 -19.77
CA ARG A 112 -8.15 1.90 -19.01
C ARG A 112 -8.13 2.65 -17.69
N THR A 113 -9.07 3.56 -17.50
CA THR A 113 -9.44 4.05 -16.17
C THR A 113 -10.34 3.01 -15.50
N LEU A 114 -10.05 2.64 -14.26
CA LEU A 114 -10.97 1.80 -13.47
C LEU A 114 -12.14 2.65 -12.97
N ALA A 115 -13.36 2.23 -13.31
CA ALA A 115 -14.58 2.86 -12.81
C ALA A 115 -14.77 2.53 -11.33
N ILE A 116 -15.06 3.54 -10.52
CA ILE A 116 -15.43 3.35 -9.12
C ILE A 116 -16.86 2.86 -9.07
N SER A 117 -17.06 1.67 -8.51
CA SER A 117 -18.36 0.98 -8.49
C SER A 117 -18.76 0.49 -7.10
N GLU A 118 -17.88 0.61 -6.11
CA GLU A 118 -18.10 0.09 -4.77
C GLU A 118 -17.50 1.01 -3.68
N ARG A 119 -17.89 0.73 -2.44
CA ARG A 119 -17.25 1.20 -1.20
C ARG A 119 -17.30 0.04 -0.19
N THR A 120 -16.57 -1.01 -0.49
CA THR A 120 -16.62 -2.23 0.33
C THR A 120 -15.56 -2.14 1.43
N PRO A 121 -15.95 -2.20 2.72
CA PRO A 121 -15.00 -2.17 3.82
C PRO A 121 -14.03 -3.34 3.79
N PHE A 122 -12.78 -3.08 4.14
CA PHE A 122 -11.73 -4.06 4.28
C PHE A 122 -10.85 -3.70 5.47
N PHE A 123 -10.75 -4.60 6.45
CA PHE A 123 -9.83 -4.45 7.57
C PHE A 123 -8.55 -5.22 7.27
N GLU A 124 -7.42 -4.53 7.19
CA GLU A 124 -6.11 -5.14 7.03
C GLU A 124 -5.53 -5.43 8.43
N PRO A 125 -5.37 -6.71 8.82
CA PRO A 125 -5.08 -7.07 10.20
C PRO A 125 -3.63 -6.84 10.62
N TYR A 126 -2.68 -6.79 9.70
CA TYR A 126 -1.25 -6.69 10.01
C TYR A 126 -0.82 -5.27 10.36
N SER A 127 -1.39 -4.29 9.66
CA SER A 127 -1.26 -2.86 9.88
C SER A 127 -2.32 -2.29 10.81
N GLY A 128 -3.41 -3.04 11.05
CA GLY A 128 -4.58 -2.57 11.79
C GLY A 128 -5.32 -1.42 11.10
N THR A 129 -5.13 -1.26 9.78
CA THR A 129 -5.71 -0.17 9.01
C THR A 129 -6.96 -0.63 8.27
N SER A 130 -8.05 0.13 8.40
CA SER A 130 -9.25 -0.06 7.59
C SER A 130 -9.15 0.67 6.26
N PHE A 131 -9.64 0.05 5.21
CA PHE A 131 -9.70 0.56 3.85
C PHE A 131 -11.10 0.38 3.27
N LEU A 132 -11.36 1.11 2.19
CA LEU A 132 -12.51 0.90 1.31
C LEU A 132 -12.01 0.48 -0.06
N TYR A 133 -12.46 -0.67 -0.55
CA TYR A 133 -12.36 -0.99 -1.98
C TYR A 133 -13.26 -0.06 -2.78
N LEU A 134 -12.71 0.48 -3.87
CA LEU A 134 -13.40 1.40 -4.77
C LEU A 134 -13.63 0.80 -6.16
N ALA A 135 -12.63 0.07 -6.66
CA ALA A 135 -12.67 -0.53 -7.98
C ALA A 135 -11.75 -1.76 -8.05
N ARG A 136 -12.11 -2.71 -8.92
CA ARG A 136 -11.32 -3.92 -9.16
C ARG A 136 -11.22 -4.22 -10.64
N LEU A 137 -10.07 -4.71 -11.05
CA LEU A 137 -9.77 -5.19 -12.39
C LEU A 137 -9.30 -6.63 -12.29
N ARG A 138 -9.97 -7.51 -13.02
CA ARG A 138 -9.55 -8.90 -13.24
C ARG A 138 -9.74 -9.24 -14.71
N THR A 139 -8.66 -9.56 -15.39
CA THR A 139 -8.66 -9.97 -16.80
C THR A 139 -7.41 -10.77 -17.14
N LYS A 140 -7.34 -11.34 -18.35
CA LYS A 140 -6.08 -11.90 -18.86
C LYS A 140 -5.11 -10.77 -19.18
N ALA A 141 -3.86 -10.91 -18.74
CA ALA A 141 -2.81 -9.96 -19.06
C ALA A 141 -2.30 -10.17 -20.49
N GLN A 142 -1.97 -9.06 -21.16
CA GLN A 142 -1.03 -9.07 -22.27
C GLN A 142 0.38 -9.23 -21.70
N ALA A 143 1.22 -10.02 -22.36
CA ALA A 143 2.63 -10.11 -21.98
C ALA A 143 3.31 -8.74 -22.14
N GLY A 144 4.03 -8.30 -21.12
CA GLY A 144 4.79 -7.05 -21.14
C GLY A 144 4.64 -6.21 -19.87
N THR A 145 5.12 -4.98 -19.95
CA THR A 145 5.13 -4.03 -18.84
C THR A 145 3.94 -3.09 -18.93
N TYR A 146 3.05 -3.19 -17.95
CA TYR A 146 1.98 -2.23 -17.72
C TYR A 146 2.51 -0.99 -17.02
N ARG A 147 1.96 0.17 -17.38
CA ARG A 147 2.16 1.41 -16.64
C ARG A 147 0.91 1.69 -15.83
N VAL A 148 1.07 1.94 -14.55
CA VAL A 148 -0.02 2.19 -13.61
C VAL A 148 0.16 3.58 -13.05
N LEU A 149 -0.92 4.37 -13.04
CA LEU A 149 -0.94 5.74 -12.57
C LEU A 149 -2.15 5.92 -11.65
N VAL A 150 -1.91 6.38 -10.43
CA VAL A 150 -2.96 6.82 -9.51
C VAL A 150 -2.90 8.34 -9.35
N SER A 151 -4.06 8.98 -9.45
CA SER A 151 -4.18 10.45 -9.42
C SER A 151 -5.15 10.89 -8.34
N SER A 152 -4.77 11.89 -7.54
CA SER A 152 -5.67 12.55 -6.60
C SER A 152 -6.60 13.52 -7.31
N ARG A 153 -7.88 13.49 -6.96
CA ARG A 153 -8.90 14.48 -7.38
C ARG A 153 -9.46 15.29 -6.20
N SER A 154 -8.92 15.10 -5.00
CA SER A 154 -9.38 15.74 -3.78
C SER A 154 -8.37 16.78 -3.28
N SER A 155 -8.86 17.88 -2.72
CA SER A 155 -8.05 18.79 -1.90
C SER A 155 -7.80 18.25 -0.48
N THR A 156 -8.64 17.32 -0.01
CA THR A 156 -8.45 16.62 1.26
C THR A 156 -7.30 15.61 1.13
N PRO A 157 -6.43 15.45 2.15
CA PRO A 157 -5.44 14.40 2.14
C PRO A 157 -6.08 13.01 2.01
N VAL A 158 -5.53 12.19 1.10
CA VAL A 158 -6.02 10.83 0.83
C VAL A 158 -4.83 9.89 0.70
N THR A 159 -4.91 8.74 1.37
CA THR A 159 -4.02 7.61 1.11
C THR A 159 -4.76 6.65 0.19
N ALA A 160 -4.24 6.47 -1.03
CA ALA A 160 -4.70 5.48 -1.98
C ALA A 160 -3.79 4.24 -1.91
N VAL A 161 -4.37 3.06 -2.11
CA VAL A 161 -3.64 1.80 -2.21
C VAL A 161 -3.99 1.12 -3.52
N ILE A 162 -2.97 0.63 -4.21
CA ILE A 162 -3.11 -0.19 -5.40
C ILE A 162 -2.77 -1.63 -4.99
N GLY A 163 -3.79 -2.48 -4.92
CA GLY A 163 -3.60 -3.92 -4.78
C GLY A 163 -3.17 -4.51 -6.12
N ILE A 164 -2.15 -5.36 -6.14
CA ILE A 164 -1.57 -5.97 -7.35
C ILE A 164 -1.40 -7.46 -7.10
N GLY A 165 -1.69 -8.28 -8.10
CA GLY A 165 -1.44 -9.71 -8.04
C GLY A 165 -2.45 -10.47 -7.17
N TYR A 166 -2.18 -11.76 -6.96
CA TYR A 166 -3.12 -12.69 -6.32
C TYR A 166 -2.44 -13.89 -5.65
N ARG A 167 -1.14 -14.07 -5.88
CA ARG A 167 -0.35 -15.15 -5.28
C ARG A 167 0.43 -14.58 -4.10
N GLU A 168 0.21 -15.14 -2.93
CA GLU A 168 1.13 -14.94 -1.82
C GLU A 168 2.39 -15.76 -2.06
N VAL A 169 3.54 -15.17 -1.74
CA VAL A 169 4.81 -15.90 -1.64
C VAL A 169 5.36 -15.66 -0.24
N ALA A 170 5.72 -16.75 0.45
CA ALA A 170 6.49 -16.64 1.67
C ALA A 170 7.86 -16.04 1.32
N GLY A 171 8.22 -14.96 2.01
CA GLY A 171 9.47 -14.23 1.84
C GLY A 171 10.69 -15.15 1.90
N HIS A 172 11.63 -14.89 1.01
CA HIS A 172 12.96 -15.49 0.98
C HIS A 172 13.86 -14.89 2.06
#